data_AF-A0A212EQZ4-F1
#
_entry.id   AF-A0A212EQZ4-F1
#
_cell.length_a   1.000
_cell.length_b   1.000
_cell.length_c   1.000
_cell.angle_alpha   90.00
_cell.angle_beta   90.00
_cell.angle_gamma   90.00
#
_symmetry.space_group_name_H-M   'P 1'
#
loop_
_entity.id
_entity.type
_entity.pdbx_description
1 polymer ?
#
loop_
_entity_poly.entity_id
_entity_poly.type
_entity_poly.pdbx_seq_one_letter_code
_entity_poly.pdbx_strand_id
1 'polypeptide(L)'
;MMILFNETILIPRTDYNSLRTFFYESFQKIRSMPRDYCVQALAQVLQGYGFGIILQLFDKVMTAERIVRLNINPLSPAEFLPPLFDMNVEAVTLEEYQEYVQFFIENSPLSKEREDFEIINRYRAVVYKKLEKEKKK
;
A
#
# COMPACT_ATOMS: atom_id res chain seq x y z
N MET A 1 29.53 -0.77 -3.01
CA MET A 1 28.12 -1.19 -3.15
C MET A 1 28.00 -1.95 -4.46
N MET A 2 27.72 -3.24 -4.40
CA MET A 2 27.56 -4.09 -5.58
C MET A 2 26.10 -3.98 -6.02
N ILE A 3 25.87 -3.38 -7.20
CA ILE A 3 24.53 -3.27 -7.78
C ILE A 3 24.19 -4.66 -8.34
N LEU A 4 23.42 -5.46 -7.60
CA LEU A 4 23.01 -6.81 -8.02
C LEU A 4 21.98 -6.77 -9.17
N PHE A 5 21.17 -5.71 -9.22
CA PHE A 5 20.11 -5.51 -10.20
C PHE A 5 20.19 -4.09 -10.78
N ASN A 6 20.01 -3.96 -12.09
CA ASN A 6 20.05 -2.65 -12.77
C ASN A 6 18.91 -1.72 -12.29
N GLU A 7 17.76 -2.30 -11.97
CA GLU A 7 16.58 -1.60 -11.49
C GLU A 7 15.96 -2.38 -10.34
N THR A 8 15.49 -1.65 -9.34
CA THR A 8 14.77 -2.19 -8.19
C THR A 8 13.46 -1.43 -8.10
N ILE A 9 12.35 -2.12 -7.82
CA ILE A 9 11.03 -1.50 -7.62
C ILE A 9 10.49 -1.96 -6.26
N LEU A 10 10.19 -1.00 -5.39
CA LEU A 10 9.51 -1.28 -4.13
C LEU A 10 8.00 -1.33 -4.36
N ILE A 11 7.40 -2.47 -4.03
CA ILE A 11 5.94 -2.61 -4.02
C ILE A 11 5.43 -2.13 -2.66
N PRO A 12 4.52 -1.15 -2.61
CA PRO A 12 4.03 -0.62 -1.35
C PRO A 12 3.16 -1.63 -0.62
N ARG A 13 3.20 -1.57 0.71
CA ARG A 13 2.21 -2.25 1.56
C ARG A 13 0.82 -1.73 1.21
N THR A 14 -0.18 -2.61 1.30
CA THR A 14 -1.58 -2.21 1.13
C THR A 14 -1.99 -1.15 2.16
N ASP A 15 -2.53 -0.05 1.65
CA ASP A 15 -3.08 1.03 2.46
C ASP A 15 -4.61 0.98 2.47
N TYR A 16 -5.20 1.70 3.43
CA TYR A 16 -6.65 1.77 3.56
C TYR A 16 -7.34 2.20 2.27
N ASN A 17 -6.79 3.18 1.55
CA ASN A 17 -7.48 3.73 0.39
C ASN A 17 -7.41 2.80 -0.82
N SER A 18 -6.29 2.12 -1.05
CA SER A 18 -6.22 1.09 -2.11
C SER A 18 -7.21 -0.03 -1.85
N LEU A 19 -7.31 -0.52 -0.61
CA LEU A 19 -8.27 -1.58 -0.27
C LEU A 19 -9.72 -1.13 -0.37
N ARG A 20 -10.03 0.06 0.15
CA ARG A 20 -11.37 0.66 0.02
C ARG A 20 -11.77 0.76 -1.44
N THR A 21 -10.87 1.24 -2.29
CA THR A 21 -11.12 1.41 -3.74
C THR A 21 -11.30 0.05 -4.41
N PHE A 22 -10.42 -0.91 -4.13
CA PHE A 22 -10.51 -2.28 -4.63
C PHE A 22 -11.86 -2.93 -4.29
N PHE A 23 -12.26 -2.94 -3.01
CA PHE A 23 -13.52 -3.54 -2.59
C PHE A 23 -14.72 -2.80 -3.17
N TYR A 24 -14.69 -1.47 -3.18
CA TYR A 24 -15.76 -0.65 -3.75
C TYR A 24 -15.99 -0.98 -5.23
N GLU A 25 -14.93 -0.94 -6.04
CA GLU A 25 -15.02 -1.26 -7.47
C GLU A 25 -15.41 -2.72 -7.72
N SER A 26 -14.89 -3.65 -6.92
CA SER A 26 -15.19 -5.07 -7.07
C SER A 26 -16.65 -5.38 -6.74
N PHE A 27 -17.18 -4.83 -5.65
CA PHE A 27 -18.58 -5.00 -5.29
C PHE A 27 -19.52 -4.28 -6.26
N GLN A 28 -19.12 -3.13 -6.81
CA GLN A 28 -19.94 -2.43 -7.80
C GLN A 28 -20.14 -3.19 -9.10
N LYS A 29 -19.23 -4.10 -9.46
CA LYS A 29 -19.39 -4.98 -10.62
C LYS A 29 -20.48 -6.04 -10.39
N ILE A 30 -20.85 -6.30 -9.14
CA ILE A 30 -21.85 -7.30 -8.77
C ILE A 30 -23.22 -6.65 -8.69
N ARG A 31 -24.12 -7.06 -9.59
CA ARG A 31 -25.48 -6.48 -9.70
C ARG A 31 -26.31 -6.63 -8.41
N SER A 32 -26.16 -7.75 -7.71
CA SER A 32 -26.92 -8.08 -6.49
C SER A 32 -26.45 -7.31 -5.26
N MET A 33 -25.40 -6.49 -5.37
CA MET A 33 -24.78 -5.85 -4.23
C MET A 33 -25.29 -4.41 -4.01
N PRO A 34 -25.71 -4.05 -2.78
CA PRO A 34 -26.02 -2.67 -2.43
C PRO A 34 -24.92 -1.68 -2.82
N ARG A 35 -25.31 -0.54 -3.39
CA ARG A 35 -24.38 0.51 -3.83
C ARG A 35 -23.73 1.29 -2.69
N ASP A 36 -24.39 1.28 -1.54
CA ASP A 36 -24.02 1.93 -0.28
C ASP A 36 -23.32 0.97 0.70
N TYR A 37 -22.89 -0.21 0.23
CA TYR A 37 -22.21 -1.16 1.08
C TYR A 37 -20.95 -0.58 1.75
N CYS A 38 -20.85 -0.79 3.07
CA CYS A 38 -19.74 -0.30 3.86
C CYS A 38 -18.48 -1.15 3.62
N VAL A 39 -17.60 -0.67 2.76
CA VAL A 39 -16.28 -1.27 2.47
C VAL A 39 -15.19 -0.79 3.43
N GLN A 40 -15.46 0.26 4.20
CA GLN A 40 -14.49 0.91 5.09
C GLN A 40 -14.04 -0.03 6.21
N ALA A 41 -14.97 -0.79 6.79
CA ALA A 41 -14.65 -1.77 7.83
C ALA A 41 -13.71 -2.87 7.30
N LEU A 42 -13.95 -3.39 6.10
CA LEU A 42 -13.07 -4.37 5.46
C LEU A 42 -11.68 -3.77 5.19
N ALA A 43 -11.63 -2.57 4.63
CA ALA A 43 -10.38 -1.89 4.33
C ALA A 43 -9.54 -1.61 5.59
N GLN A 44 -10.18 -1.30 6.72
CA GLN A 44 -9.51 -1.06 7.99
C GLN A 44 -8.89 -2.34 8.57
N VAL A 45 -9.60 -3.46 8.51
CA VAL A 45 -9.15 -4.73 9.09
C VAL A 45 -8.10 -5.42 8.23
N LEU A 46 -8.23 -5.32 6.90
CA LEU A 46 -7.35 -6.00 5.95
C LEU A 46 -6.09 -5.20 5.59
N GLN A 47 -5.88 -4.05 6.22
CA GLN A 47 -4.69 -3.24 5.98
C GLN A 47 -3.42 -4.01 6.37
N GLY A 48 -2.40 -3.97 5.50
CA GLY A 48 -1.12 -4.62 5.76
C GLY A 48 -1.00 -6.04 5.23
N TYR A 49 -2.10 -6.68 4.85
CA TYR A 49 -2.04 -7.95 4.13
C TYR A 49 -1.57 -7.73 2.69
N GLY A 50 -0.78 -8.67 2.17
CA GLY A 50 -0.35 -8.64 0.77
C GLY A 50 -1.55 -8.64 -0.18
N PHE A 51 -1.51 -7.84 -1.24
CA PHE A 51 -2.65 -7.70 -2.16
C PHE A 51 -3.08 -9.03 -2.80
N GLY A 52 -2.12 -9.93 -3.08
CA GLY A 52 -2.42 -11.28 -3.57
C GLY A 52 -3.26 -12.12 -2.60
N ILE A 53 -3.04 -11.99 -1.30
CA ILE A 53 -3.85 -12.66 -0.26
C ILE A 53 -5.26 -12.08 -0.24
N ILE A 54 -5.40 -10.77 -0.42
CA ILE A 54 -6.69 -10.10 -0.46
C ILE A 54 -7.51 -10.55 -1.68
N LEU A 55 -6.87 -10.74 -2.84
CA LEU A 55 -7.53 -11.31 -4.01
C LEU A 55 -8.01 -12.74 -3.75
N GLN A 56 -7.15 -13.60 -3.19
CA GLN A 56 -7.53 -14.96 -2.82
C GLN A 56 -8.66 -14.99 -1.79
N LEU A 57 -8.64 -14.07 -0.83
CA LEU A 57 -9.68 -13.95 0.20
C LEU A 57 -11.01 -13.54 -0.42
N PHE A 58 -10.98 -12.56 -1.31
CA PHE A 58 -12.15 -12.13 -2.06
C PHE A 58 -12.75 -13.28 -2.87
N ASP A 59 -11.93 -14.03 -3.61
CA ASP A 59 -12.40 -15.15 -4.42
C ASP A 59 -12.94 -16.32 -3.58
N LYS A 60 -12.35 -16.58 -2.40
CA LYS A 60 -12.87 -17.58 -1.45
C LYS A 60 -14.26 -17.22 -0.90
N VAL A 61 -14.49 -15.94 -0.60
CA VAL A 61 -15.78 -15.48 -0.04
C VAL A 61 -16.81 -15.33 -1.16
N MET A 62 -16.43 -14.70 -2.27
CA MET A 62 -17.31 -14.30 -3.36
C MET A 62 -17.42 -15.38 -4.44
N THR A 63 -17.77 -16.59 -4.02
CA THR A 63 -18.06 -17.69 -4.95
C THR A 63 -19.31 -17.41 -5.78
N ALA A 64 -19.45 -18.06 -6.94
CA ALA A 64 -20.64 -17.91 -7.78
C ALA A 64 -21.95 -18.20 -7.02
N GLU A 65 -21.94 -19.24 -6.17
CA GLU A 65 -23.07 -19.56 -5.31
C GLU A 65 -23.36 -18.45 -4.29
N ARG A 66 -22.32 -17.88 -3.67
CA ARG A 66 -22.49 -16.77 -2.72
C ARG A 66 -23.09 -15.55 -3.39
N ILE A 67 -22.63 -15.21 -4.59
CA ILE A 67 -23.10 -14.07 -5.40
C ILE A 67 -24.59 -14.18 -5.70
N VAL A 68 -25.08 -15.38 -6.09
CA VAL A 68 -26.51 -15.61 -6.36
C VAL A 68 -27.34 -15.43 -5.09
N ARG A 69 -26.82 -15.88 -3.93
CA ARG A 69 -27.50 -15.81 -2.64
C ARG A 69 -27.52 -14.42 -2.01
N LEU A 70 -26.77 -13.43 -2.53
CA LEU A 70 -26.73 -12.07 -1.97
C LEU A 70 -28.11 -11.40 -1.88
N ASN A 71 -29.02 -11.72 -2.80
CA ASN A 71 -30.38 -11.16 -2.81
C ASN A 71 -31.25 -11.67 -1.64
N ILE A 72 -30.92 -12.84 -1.08
CA ILE A 72 -31.67 -13.49 0.00
C ILE A 72 -30.94 -13.28 1.33
N ASN A 73 -29.62 -13.45 1.32
CA ASN A 73 -28.75 -13.28 2.47
C ASN A 73 -27.67 -12.23 2.16
N PRO A 74 -27.81 -10.99 2.66
CA PRO A 74 -26.84 -9.92 2.46
C PRO A 74 -25.42 -10.31 2.89
N LEU A 75 -24.41 -9.68 2.29
CA LEU A 75 -23.00 -9.91 2.65
C LEU A 75 -22.66 -9.21 3.96
N SER A 76 -22.30 -9.97 4.99
CA SER A 76 -21.73 -9.39 6.21
C SER A 76 -20.22 -9.18 6.04
N PRO A 77 -19.65 -8.00 6.41
CA PRO A 77 -18.21 -7.79 6.41
C PRO A 77 -17.44 -8.83 7.25
N ALA A 78 -18.07 -9.38 8.29
CA ALA A 78 -17.46 -10.39 9.15
C ALA A 78 -17.24 -11.74 8.45
N GLU A 79 -17.92 -12.01 7.32
CA GLU A 79 -17.74 -13.24 6.53
C GLU A 79 -16.31 -13.40 5.98
N PHE A 80 -15.55 -12.30 5.90
CA PHE A 80 -14.16 -12.31 5.46
C PHE A 80 -13.18 -12.74 6.56
N LEU A 81 -13.58 -12.72 7.83
CA LEU A 81 -12.66 -13.04 8.94
C LEU A 81 -12.35 -14.54 9.06
N PRO A 82 -13.32 -15.47 9.04
CA PRO A 82 -12.99 -16.90 9.16
C PRO A 82 -12.06 -17.38 8.03
N PRO A 83 -12.33 -17.09 6.74
CA PRO A 83 -11.42 -17.51 5.67
C PRO A 83 -10.05 -16.86 5.73
N LEU A 84 -9.93 -15.66 6.33
CA LEU A 84 -8.66 -14.99 6.57
C LEU A 84 -7.84 -15.73 7.63
N PHE A 85 -8.47 -16.09 8.76
CA PHE A 85 -7.81 -16.86 9.81
C PHE A 85 -7.39 -18.24 9.32
N ASP A 86 -8.21 -18.90 8.49
CA ASP A 86 -7.88 -20.19 7.88
C ASP A 86 -6.65 -20.15 6.97
N MET A 87 -6.29 -18.98 6.42
CA MET A 87 -5.10 -18.84 5.59
C MET A 87 -3.80 -18.83 6.40
N ASN A 88 -3.85 -18.61 7.72
CA ASN A 88 -2.67 -18.50 8.60
C ASN A 88 -1.60 -17.54 8.06
N VAL A 89 -2.03 -16.40 7.50
CA VAL A 89 -1.14 -15.35 7.01
C VAL A 89 -1.16 -14.18 7.99
N GLU A 90 0.01 -13.59 8.23
CA GLU A 90 0.15 -12.40 9.05
C GLU A 90 0.20 -11.13 8.19
N ALA A 91 -0.35 -10.05 8.72
CA ALA A 91 -0.24 -8.75 8.08
C ALA A 91 1.19 -8.22 8.26
N VAL A 92 1.78 -7.67 7.20
CA VAL A 92 3.09 -7.03 7.28
C VAL A 92 3.00 -5.83 8.21
N THR A 93 3.82 -5.77 9.23
CA THR A 93 3.80 -4.64 10.18
C THR A 93 4.41 -3.38 9.56
N LEU A 94 4.19 -2.22 10.18
CA LEU A 94 4.83 -0.98 9.72
C LEU A 94 6.35 -1.04 9.88
N GLU A 95 6.84 -1.71 10.92
CA GLU A 95 8.27 -1.87 11.22
C GLU A 95 8.94 -2.76 10.16
N GLU A 96 8.36 -3.93 9.87
CA GLU A 96 8.81 -4.80 8.78
C GLU A 96 8.81 -4.07 7.43
N TYR A 97 7.76 -3.27 7.17
CA TYR A 97 7.71 -2.49 5.94
C TYR A 97 8.83 -1.44 5.85
N GLN A 98 9.23 -0.83 6.98
CA GLN A 98 10.34 0.13 7.02
C GLN A 98 11.68 -0.52 6.66
N GLU A 99 11.90 -1.78 7.04
CA GLU A 99 13.11 -2.51 6.65
C GLU A 99 13.20 -2.67 5.13
N TYR A 100 12.09 -3.01 4.46
CA TYR A 100 12.04 -3.07 2.99
C TYR A 100 12.26 -1.70 2.34
N VAL A 101 11.71 -0.64 2.93
CA VAL A 101 11.92 0.74 2.46
C VAL A 101 13.39 1.13 2.60
N GLN A 102 14.01 0.83 3.74
CA GLN A 102 15.42 1.15 3.97
C GLN A 102 16.32 0.38 2.99
N PHE A 103 16.08 -0.93 2.84
CA PHE A 103 16.78 -1.74 1.85
C PHE A 103 16.65 -1.14 0.44
N PHE A 104 15.45 -0.71 0.05
CA PHE A 104 15.22 -0.07 -1.24
C PHE A 104 15.98 1.26 -1.38
N ILE A 105 15.94 2.13 -0.37
CA ILE A 105 16.63 3.42 -0.39
C ILE A 105 18.14 3.22 -0.48
N GLU A 106 18.70 2.27 0.27
CA GLU A 106 20.14 1.99 0.25
C GLU A 106 20.58 1.42 -1.10
N ASN A 107 19.82 0.49 -1.68
CA ASN A 107 20.24 -0.22 -2.89
C ASN A 107 19.72 0.38 -4.20
N SER A 108 18.93 1.46 -4.15
CA SER A 108 18.40 2.13 -5.34
C SER A 108 19.45 3.06 -5.96
N PRO A 109 19.55 3.15 -7.31
CA PRO A 109 20.40 4.12 -7.99
C PRO A 109 20.07 5.58 -7.59
N LEU A 110 18.81 5.85 -7.19
CA LEU A 110 18.37 7.14 -6.66
C LEU A 110 19.09 7.55 -5.36
N SER A 111 19.68 6.60 -4.63
CA SER A 111 20.41 6.88 -3.39
C SER A 111 21.61 7.79 -3.63
N LYS A 112 22.42 7.45 -4.64
CA LYS A 112 23.58 8.25 -5.05
C LYS A 112 23.16 9.63 -5.55
N GLU A 113 22.11 9.69 -6.35
CA GLU A 113 21.58 10.97 -6.84
C GLU A 113 21.12 11.85 -5.68
N ARG A 114 20.47 11.27 -4.65
CA ARG A 114 20.08 12.01 -3.44
C ARG A 114 21.28 12.55 -2.67
N GLU A 115 22.32 11.76 -2.48
CA GLU A 115 23.56 12.21 -1.83
C GLU A 115 24.20 13.38 -2.60
N ASP A 116 24.30 13.26 -3.92
CA ASP A 116 24.83 14.32 -4.79
C ASP A 116 23.98 15.60 -4.71
N PHE A 117 22.65 15.46 -4.74
CA PHE A 117 21.73 16.59 -4.58
C PHE A 117 21.84 17.26 -3.20
N GLU A 118 22.02 16.49 -2.13
CA GLU A 118 22.23 17.06 -0.80
C GLU A 118 23.51 17.88 -0.72
N ILE A 119 24.61 17.37 -1.30
CA ILE A 119 25.89 18.08 -1.37
C ILE A 119 25.68 19.43 -2.07
N ILE A 120 25.03 19.43 -3.25
CA ILE A 120 24.71 20.63 -4.01
C ILE A 120 23.89 21.62 -3.17
N ASN A 121 22.87 21.15 -2.45
CA ASN A 121 22.03 21.99 -1.62
C ASN A 121 22.78 22.62 -0.44
N ARG A 122 23.71 21.90 0.20
CA ARG A 122 24.59 22.47 1.24
C ARG A 122 25.45 23.60 0.67
N TYR A 123 26.06 23.41 -0.50
CA TYR A 123 26.83 24.47 -1.16
C TYR A 123 25.97 25.68 -1.50
N ARG A 124 24.78 25.47 -2.08
CA ARG A 124 23.81 26.54 -2.38
C ARG A 124 23.45 27.34 -1.13
N ALA A 125 23.17 26.67 -0.02
CA ALA A 125 22.83 27.33 1.25
C ALA A 125 23.97 28.24 1.77
N VAL A 126 25.23 27.80 1.63
CA VAL A 126 26.40 28.62 2.00
C VAL A 126 26.53 29.83 1.08
N VAL A 127 26.35 29.65 -0.23
CA VAL A 127 26.42 30.74 -1.21
C VAL A 127 25.31 31.78 -0.96
N TYR A 128 24.06 31.35 -0.77
CA TYR A 128 22.95 32.26 -0.50
C TYR A 128 23.18 33.07 0.79
N LYS A 129 23.68 32.44 1.86
CA LYS A 129 24.05 33.17 3.09
C LYS A 129 25.15 34.21 2.88
N LYS A 130 26.10 33.98 1.97
CA LYS A 130 27.13 34.98 1.63
C LYS A 130 26.53 36.16 0.86
N LEU A 131 25.72 35.87 -0.16
CA LEU A 131 25.04 36.90 -0.97
C LEU A 131 24.10 37.77 -0.14
N GLU A 132 23.40 37.21 0.84
CA GLU A 132 22.55 37.97 1.78
C GLU A 132 23.35 38.91 2.69
N LYS A 133 24.56 38.50 3.09
CA LYS A 133 25.46 39.35 3.89
C LYS A 133 26.04 40.49 3.07
N GLU A 134 26.33 40.26 1.79
CA GLU A 134 26.81 41.29 0.86
C GLU A 134 25.72 42.31 0.53
N LYS A 135 24.46 41.89 0.36
CA LYS A 135 23.32 42.81 0.16
C LYS A 135 22.96 43.67 1.37
N LYS A 136 23.41 43.28 2.57
CA LYS A 136 23.15 44.01 3.83
C LYS A 136 24.30 44.97 4.22
N LYS A 137 25.41 44.95 3.48
CA LYS A 137 26.47 45.95 3.54
C LYS A 137 26.22 47.04 2.51
#